data_AF-A0A0J9S254-F1
#
_entry.id   AF-A0A0J9S254-F1
#
_cell.length_a   1.000
_cell.length_b   1.000
_cell.length_c   1.000
_cell.angle_alpha   90.00
_cell.angle_beta   90.00
_cell.angle_gamma   90.00
#
_symmetry.space_group_name_H-M   'P 1'
#
loop_
_entity.id
_entity.type
_entity.pdbx_description
1 polymer ?
#
loop_
_entity_poly.entity_id
_entity_poly.type
_entity_poly.pdbx_seq_one_letter_code
_entity_poly.pdbx_strand_id
1 'polypeptide(L)'
;MECKQIPKDKSYEFFENIEKYIEIANSAESTTDFRKANSGCNSFMESSGSYFKDKEKAKTICVQFIKLYDSLTDLTSNLQTDSNYIKCKKFLIYWINFKLREGMKNEVDSICRVYDAIESQFTNNIDYEIHMDLIENINKDVLYKMNILYRLYLNYVKLKAIDYKNEEENKRQLLTHSTACCTHYIKASYICNDDNKDKNPEFCEKLEAFKSKYDDLERKVDDKGTDFSDYFIKLSECGNNKIITTAVTGSIIGLIPLFGVLYKVNELNIKL
;
A
#
# COMPACT_ATOMS: atom_id res chain seq x y z
N MET A 1 10.50 23.49 9.49
CA MET A 1 9.42 22.96 10.33
C MET A 1 9.80 21.54 10.72
N GLU A 2 9.82 21.22 12.01
CA GLU A 2 9.98 19.84 12.49
C GLU A 2 8.60 19.18 12.53
N CYS A 3 8.42 18.03 11.86
CA CYS A 3 7.17 17.27 12.00
C CYS A 3 7.08 16.65 13.38
N LYS A 4 5.85 16.58 13.90
CA LYS A 4 5.56 15.72 15.03
C LYS A 4 5.67 14.26 14.59
N GLN A 5 6.27 13.40 15.41
CA GLN A 5 6.26 11.96 15.14
C GLN A 5 4.90 11.39 15.54
N ILE A 6 4.31 10.54 14.70
CA ILE A 6 3.12 9.79 15.10
C ILE A 6 3.51 8.84 16.25
N PRO A 7 2.77 8.85 17.38
CA PRO A 7 2.98 7.88 18.45
C PRO A 7 2.85 6.44 17.91
N LYS A 8 3.81 5.56 18.28
CA LYS A 8 3.89 4.19 17.76
C LYS A 8 2.61 3.38 17.98
N ASP A 9 2.01 3.52 19.16
CA ASP A 9 0.75 2.89 19.57
C ASP A 9 -0.43 3.29 18.68
N LYS A 10 -0.50 4.57 18.31
CA LYS A 10 -1.60 5.14 17.51
C LYS A 10 -1.44 4.96 16.01
N SER A 11 -0.26 4.53 15.58
CA SER A 11 0.12 4.52 14.17
C SER A 11 -0.62 3.43 13.37
N TYR A 12 -1.06 2.35 14.03
CA TYR A 12 -1.70 1.19 13.39
C TYR A 12 -3.24 1.24 13.36
N GLU A 13 -3.89 2.25 13.93
CA GLU A 13 -5.37 2.29 14.05
C GLU A 13 -6.11 2.22 12.71
N PHE A 14 -5.52 2.73 11.63
CA PHE A 14 -6.15 2.68 10.31
C PHE A 14 -6.21 1.26 9.73
N PHE A 15 -5.48 0.29 10.31
CA PHE A 15 -5.50 -1.10 9.84
C PHE A 15 -6.86 -1.78 10.03
N GLU A 16 -7.72 -1.27 10.92
CA GLU A 16 -9.08 -1.77 11.10
C GLU A 16 -9.92 -1.67 9.81
N ASN A 17 -9.68 -0.63 9.00
CA ASN A 17 -10.40 -0.37 7.74
C ASN A 17 -9.49 -0.55 6.51
N ILE A 18 -8.39 -1.30 6.64
CA ILE A 18 -7.33 -1.35 5.62
C ILE A 18 -7.79 -1.86 4.27
N GLU A 19 -8.72 -2.82 4.24
CA GLU A 19 -9.24 -3.39 2.99
C GLU A 19 -9.92 -2.30 2.14
N LYS A 20 -10.81 -1.50 2.76
CA LYS A 20 -11.47 -0.34 2.13
C LYS A 20 -10.43 0.65 1.61
N TYR A 21 -9.43 0.97 2.43
CA TYR A 21 -8.39 1.93 2.03
C TYR A 21 -7.52 1.43 0.87
N ILE A 22 -7.22 0.13 0.81
CA ILE A 22 -6.51 -0.49 -0.31
C ILE A 22 -7.33 -0.41 -1.60
N GLU A 23 -8.64 -0.69 -1.55
CA GLU A 23 -9.52 -0.60 -2.72
C GLU A 23 -9.58 0.84 -3.29
N ILE A 24 -9.71 1.84 -2.41
CA ILE A 24 -9.70 3.25 -2.80
C ILE A 24 -8.33 3.64 -3.37
N ALA A 25 -7.23 3.25 -2.71
CA ALA A 25 -5.88 3.53 -3.18
C ALA A 25 -5.60 2.89 -4.56
N ASN A 26 -5.98 1.63 -4.77
CA ASN A 26 -5.84 0.97 -6.07
C ASN A 26 -6.61 1.70 -7.17
N SER A 27 -7.81 2.19 -6.86
CA SER A 27 -8.62 2.99 -7.78
C SER A 27 -8.00 4.36 -8.08
N ALA A 28 -7.33 4.97 -7.10
CA ALA A 28 -6.57 6.20 -7.30
C ALA A 28 -5.31 5.95 -8.16
N GLU A 29 -4.64 4.81 -7.99
CA GLU A 29 -3.40 4.46 -8.68
C GLU A 29 -3.59 4.01 -10.13
N SER A 30 -4.78 3.52 -10.51
CA SER A 30 -5.05 2.93 -11.83
C SER A 30 -5.08 3.93 -13.00
N THR A 31 -5.21 5.24 -12.72
CA THR A 31 -5.21 6.29 -13.75
C THR A 31 -4.16 7.34 -13.44
N THR A 32 -3.35 7.72 -14.43
CA THR A 32 -2.26 8.69 -14.24
C THR A 32 -2.67 10.15 -14.41
N ASP A 33 -3.87 10.41 -14.94
CA ASP A 33 -4.38 11.77 -15.15
C ASP A 33 -5.50 12.09 -14.17
N PHE A 34 -5.40 13.26 -13.53
CA PHE A 34 -6.46 13.80 -12.71
C PHE A 34 -6.41 15.34 -12.81
N ARG A 35 -7.36 15.90 -13.56
CA ARG A 35 -7.37 17.33 -13.91
C ARG A 35 -7.23 18.25 -12.69
N LYS A 36 -7.87 17.89 -11.56
CA LYS A 36 -7.79 18.68 -10.30
C LYS A 36 -6.36 18.75 -9.73
N ALA A 37 -5.51 17.77 -10.01
CA ALA A 37 -4.15 17.69 -9.47
C ALA A 37 -3.07 18.25 -10.41
N ASN A 38 -3.34 18.36 -11.71
CA ASN A 38 -2.30 18.61 -12.72
C ASN A 38 -1.53 19.91 -12.48
N SER A 39 -2.21 21.03 -12.24
CA SER A 39 -1.55 22.32 -11.99
C SER A 39 -0.74 22.30 -10.69
N GLY A 40 -1.34 21.88 -9.58
CA GLY A 40 -0.68 21.84 -8.28
C GLY A 40 0.52 20.88 -8.27
N CYS A 41 0.41 19.71 -8.90
CA CYS A 41 1.52 18.75 -8.98
C CYS A 41 2.64 19.19 -9.94
N ASN A 42 2.34 19.98 -10.99
CA ASN A 42 3.37 20.63 -11.81
C ASN A 42 4.15 21.64 -10.97
N SER A 43 3.46 22.54 -10.27
CA SER A 43 4.10 23.55 -9.41
C SER A 43 4.89 22.92 -8.25
N PHE A 44 4.40 21.80 -7.70
CA PHE A 44 5.14 21.00 -6.72
C PHE A 44 6.46 20.46 -7.30
N MET A 45 6.47 19.99 -8.54
CA MET A 45 7.69 19.53 -9.20
C MET A 45 8.68 20.65 -9.53
N GLU A 46 8.18 21.83 -9.88
CA GLU A 46 9.03 23.00 -10.09
C GLU A 46 9.72 23.44 -8.80
N SER A 47 8.98 23.52 -7.70
CA SER A 47 9.50 23.97 -6.40
C SER A 47 10.33 22.92 -5.65
N SER A 48 9.92 21.64 -5.72
CA SER A 48 10.42 20.58 -4.85
C SER A 48 10.95 19.34 -5.59
N GLY A 49 10.98 19.37 -6.92
CA GLY A 49 11.48 18.25 -7.73
C GLY A 49 12.95 17.91 -7.49
N SER A 50 13.73 18.84 -6.92
CA SER A 50 15.13 18.58 -6.55
C SER A 50 15.28 17.48 -5.48
N TYR A 51 14.26 17.27 -4.64
CA TYR A 51 14.26 16.27 -3.57
C TYR A 51 14.18 14.82 -4.06
N PHE A 52 13.79 14.61 -5.32
CA PHE A 52 13.50 13.28 -5.87
C PHE A 52 14.55 12.84 -6.88
N LYS A 53 14.85 11.53 -6.86
CA LYS A 53 15.72 10.86 -7.85
C LYS A 53 15.05 10.83 -9.22
N ASP A 54 13.74 10.59 -9.23
CA ASP A 54 12.88 10.55 -10.41
C ASP A 54 11.72 11.54 -10.24
N LYS A 55 11.77 12.63 -10.99
CA LYS A 55 10.78 13.72 -10.90
C LYS A 55 9.44 13.30 -11.50
N GLU A 56 9.44 12.58 -12.62
CA GLU A 56 8.19 12.15 -13.25
C GLU A 56 7.46 11.16 -12.36
N LYS A 57 8.18 10.22 -11.73
CA LYS A 57 7.57 9.32 -10.74
C LYS A 57 7.00 10.09 -9.54
N ALA A 58 7.73 11.07 -9.00
CA ALA A 58 7.25 11.89 -7.89
C ALA A 58 6.00 12.70 -8.26
N LYS A 59 5.94 13.22 -9.49
CA LYS A 59 4.77 13.89 -10.06
C LYS A 59 3.57 12.95 -10.13
N THR A 60 3.74 11.74 -10.67
CA THR A 60 2.68 10.73 -10.73
C THR A 60 2.14 10.41 -9.33
N ILE A 61 3.03 10.26 -8.34
CA ILE A 61 2.63 10.00 -6.95
C ILE A 61 1.84 11.18 -6.37
N CYS A 62 2.23 12.44 -6.66
CA CYS A 62 1.45 13.60 -6.27
C CYS A 62 0.03 13.55 -6.86
N VAL A 63 -0.12 13.25 -8.15
CA VAL A 63 -1.44 13.16 -8.80
C VAL A 63 -2.29 12.07 -8.16
N GLN A 64 -1.72 10.88 -7.93
CA GLN A 64 -2.39 9.77 -7.26
C GLN A 64 -2.79 10.11 -5.82
N PHE A 65 -1.94 10.84 -5.11
CA PHE A 65 -2.19 11.28 -3.74
C PHE A 65 -3.39 12.22 -3.64
N ILE A 66 -3.46 13.22 -4.52
CA ILE A 66 -4.59 14.16 -4.56
C ILE A 66 -5.88 13.45 -4.97
N LYS A 67 -5.80 12.48 -5.90
CA LYS A 67 -6.95 11.65 -6.25
C LYS A 67 -7.41 10.77 -5.08
N LEU A 68 -6.46 10.20 -4.33
CA LEU A 68 -6.75 9.42 -3.13
C LEU A 68 -7.42 10.29 -2.07
N TYR A 69 -6.91 11.50 -1.82
CA TYR A 69 -7.52 12.48 -0.92
C TYR A 69 -8.97 12.79 -1.31
N ASP A 70 -9.23 13.13 -2.58
CA ASP A 70 -10.58 13.44 -3.11
C ASP A 70 -11.54 12.24 -3.00
N SER A 71 -11.02 11.01 -3.00
CA SER A 71 -11.81 9.78 -2.93
C SER A 71 -12.14 9.34 -1.50
N LEU A 72 -11.41 9.83 -0.49
CA LEU A 72 -11.61 9.46 0.92
C LEU A 72 -12.70 10.33 1.56
N THR A 73 -13.96 10.00 1.30
CA THR A 73 -15.14 10.77 1.75
C THR A 73 -15.19 11.01 3.26
N ASP A 74 -14.61 10.14 4.09
CA ASP A 74 -14.63 10.36 5.55
C ASP A 74 -13.80 11.61 5.96
N LEU A 75 -12.95 12.14 5.07
CA LEU A 75 -12.24 13.41 5.23
C LEU A 75 -13.12 14.65 5.03
N THR A 76 -14.31 14.50 4.42
CA THR A 76 -15.27 15.61 4.23
C THR A 76 -16.21 15.77 5.43
N SER A 77 -16.07 14.92 6.46
CA SER A 77 -16.85 15.05 7.69
C SER A 77 -16.38 16.27 8.50
N ASN A 78 -17.31 17.16 8.87
CA ASN A 78 -17.02 18.40 9.60
C ASN A 78 -16.53 18.20 11.05
N LEU A 79 -16.34 16.96 11.49
CA LEU A 79 -15.95 16.61 12.85
C LEU A 79 -14.55 16.00 12.83
N GLN A 80 -13.53 16.83 12.99
CA GLN A 80 -12.13 16.41 13.07
C GLN A 80 -11.83 15.42 14.21
N THR A 81 -12.77 15.25 15.15
CA THR A 81 -12.73 14.28 16.26
C THR A 81 -13.33 12.92 15.91
N ASP A 82 -13.95 12.77 14.73
CA ASP A 82 -14.55 11.50 14.30
C ASP A 82 -13.46 10.43 14.10
N SER A 83 -13.73 9.21 14.57
CA SER A 83 -12.75 8.11 14.49
C SER A 83 -12.41 7.74 13.05
N ASN A 84 -13.35 7.83 12.10
CA ASN A 84 -13.10 7.53 10.70
C ASN A 84 -12.28 8.64 10.05
N TYR A 85 -12.55 9.91 10.37
CA TYR A 85 -11.71 11.04 9.95
C TYR A 85 -10.24 10.81 10.34
N ILE A 86 -10.00 10.49 11.62
CA ILE A 86 -8.65 10.25 12.16
C ILE A 86 -7.96 9.07 11.44
N LYS A 87 -8.68 7.96 11.25
CA LYS A 87 -8.15 6.77 10.56
C LYS A 87 -7.82 7.06 9.10
N CYS A 88 -8.68 7.77 8.38
CA CYS A 88 -8.42 8.19 7.00
C CYS A 88 -7.19 9.10 6.90
N LYS A 89 -7.09 10.10 7.78
CA LYS A 89 -5.92 10.98 7.85
C LYS A 89 -4.63 10.19 8.09
N LYS A 90 -4.63 9.27 9.05
CA LYS A 90 -3.47 8.39 9.32
C LYS A 90 -3.11 7.51 8.13
N PHE A 91 -4.11 6.96 7.43
CA PHE A 91 -3.87 6.18 6.21
C PHE A 91 -3.22 7.03 5.12
N LEU A 92 -3.68 8.26 4.89
CA LEU A 92 -3.05 9.18 3.94
C LEU A 92 -1.58 9.43 4.28
N ILE A 93 -1.28 9.79 5.54
CA ILE A 93 0.09 10.04 6.02
C ILE A 93 0.97 8.80 5.79
N TYR A 94 0.45 7.61 6.08
CA TYR A 94 1.12 6.35 5.78
C TYR A 94 1.38 6.19 4.28
N TRP A 95 0.35 6.33 3.44
CA TRP A 95 0.43 6.07 2.01
C TRP A 95 1.48 6.97 1.34
N ILE A 96 1.48 8.25 1.66
CA ILE A 96 2.43 9.19 1.06
C ILE A 96 3.86 9.00 1.59
N ASN A 97 4.04 8.64 2.88
CA ASN A 97 5.33 8.20 3.42
C ASN A 97 5.85 6.97 2.67
N PHE A 98 4.98 5.98 2.45
CA PHE A 98 5.33 4.74 1.78
C PHE A 98 5.76 4.97 0.32
N LYS A 99 4.98 5.75 -0.43
CA LYS A 99 5.19 5.93 -1.88
C LYS A 99 6.35 6.86 -2.21
N LEU A 100 6.52 7.97 -1.48
CA LEU A 100 7.55 8.97 -1.83
C LEU A 100 8.92 8.65 -1.24
N ARG A 101 9.01 8.11 -0.01
CA ARG A 101 10.27 8.00 0.73
C ARG A 101 11.35 7.22 -0.02
N GLU A 102 11.00 6.14 -0.72
CA GLU A 102 11.96 5.34 -1.52
C GLU A 102 12.57 6.15 -2.70
N GLY A 103 11.81 7.09 -3.25
CA GLY A 103 12.21 7.94 -4.38
C GLY A 103 13.00 9.19 -3.99
N MET A 104 13.14 9.48 -2.69
CA MET A 104 13.82 10.68 -2.20
C MET A 104 15.35 10.52 -2.23
N LYS A 105 16.06 11.64 -2.40
CA LYS A 105 17.54 11.68 -2.40
C LYS A 105 18.16 11.64 -1.00
N ASN A 106 17.47 12.16 0.02
CA ASN A 106 17.96 12.24 1.40
C ASN A 106 16.89 11.73 2.39
N GLU A 107 17.28 11.00 3.43
CA GLU A 107 16.33 10.25 4.28
C GLU A 107 15.86 10.96 5.57
N VAL A 108 16.56 11.98 6.06
CA VAL A 108 16.43 12.38 7.49
C VAL A 108 15.49 13.59 7.72
N ASP A 109 15.37 14.55 6.79
CA ASP A 109 14.67 15.84 7.04
C ASP A 109 13.66 16.29 5.96
N SER A 110 13.24 15.40 5.05
CA SER A 110 12.60 15.84 3.80
C SER A 110 11.10 15.56 3.66
N ILE A 111 10.53 14.54 4.32
CA ILE A 111 9.13 14.17 4.03
C ILE A 111 8.13 15.26 4.48
N CYS A 112 8.44 15.93 5.59
CA CYS A 112 7.69 17.10 6.08
C CYS A 112 7.66 18.23 5.06
N ARG A 113 8.84 18.57 4.53
CA ARG A 113 8.98 19.61 3.51
C ARG A 113 8.23 19.25 2.23
N VAL A 114 8.14 17.95 1.93
CA VAL A 114 7.34 17.46 0.82
C VAL A 114 5.85 17.64 1.08
N TYR A 115 5.36 17.39 2.31
CA TYR A 115 3.96 17.64 2.66
C TYR A 115 3.63 19.12 2.58
N ASP A 116 4.41 19.98 3.23
CA ASP A 116 4.25 21.44 3.17
C ASP A 116 4.28 21.92 1.71
N ALA A 117 5.20 21.37 0.90
CA ALA A 117 5.31 21.72 -0.50
C ALA A 117 4.10 21.29 -1.32
N ILE A 118 3.58 20.07 -1.14
CA ILE A 118 2.36 19.63 -1.82
C ILE A 118 1.19 20.51 -1.36
N GLU A 119 0.94 20.60 -0.06
CA GLU A 119 -0.16 21.36 0.53
C GLU A 119 -0.18 22.81 0.04
N SER A 120 0.96 23.51 0.06
CA SER A 120 1.05 24.90 -0.41
C SER A 120 0.58 25.13 -1.85
N GLN A 121 0.60 24.09 -2.71
CA GLN A 121 0.10 24.19 -4.08
C GLN A 121 -1.43 24.04 -4.18
N PHE A 122 -2.10 23.60 -3.12
CA PHE A 122 -3.54 23.30 -3.11
C PHE A 122 -4.35 24.14 -2.10
N THR A 123 -3.75 24.66 -1.01
CA THR A 123 -4.46 25.38 0.07
C THR A 123 -5.20 26.66 -0.36
N ASN A 124 -4.73 27.34 -1.41
CA ASN A 124 -5.31 28.62 -1.87
C ASN A 124 -6.17 28.48 -3.14
N ASN A 125 -6.44 27.26 -3.58
CA ASN A 125 -7.28 27.03 -4.74
C ASN A 125 -8.73 26.82 -4.31
N ILE A 126 -9.58 27.80 -4.65
CA ILE A 126 -11.02 27.82 -4.36
C ILE A 126 -11.74 26.54 -4.85
N ASP A 127 -11.20 25.88 -5.87
CA ASP A 127 -11.80 24.67 -6.45
C ASP A 127 -11.56 23.41 -5.61
N TYR A 128 -10.62 23.41 -4.65
CA TYR A 128 -10.13 22.16 -4.04
C TYR A 128 -10.15 22.10 -2.50
N GLU A 129 -10.14 23.23 -1.77
CA GLU A 129 -10.13 23.30 -0.29
C GLU A 129 -9.36 22.14 0.39
N ILE A 130 -8.14 21.86 -0.11
CA ILE A 130 -7.31 20.80 0.45
C ILE A 130 -6.57 21.36 1.65
N HIS A 131 -7.09 21.06 2.84
CA HIS A 131 -6.46 21.34 4.13
C HIS A 131 -5.79 20.08 4.65
N MET A 132 -4.53 19.92 4.29
CA MET A 132 -3.73 18.76 4.61
C MET A 132 -2.88 19.09 5.83
N ASP A 133 -3.48 19.07 7.02
CA ASP A 133 -2.76 19.15 8.31
C ASP A 133 -1.90 17.88 8.57
N LEU A 134 -1.12 17.44 7.58
CA LEU A 134 -0.31 16.23 7.52
C LEU A 134 1.10 16.53 8.07
N ILE A 135 1.15 17.19 9.22
CA ILE A 135 2.40 17.65 9.87
C ILE A 135 3.09 16.48 10.62
N GLU A 136 2.68 15.24 10.35
CA GLU A 136 3.16 14.08 11.08
C GLU A 136 4.10 13.21 10.23
N ASN A 137 5.21 12.81 10.85
CA ASN A 137 6.17 11.89 10.26
C ASN A 137 6.03 10.50 10.92
N ILE A 138 6.23 9.46 10.11
CA ILE A 138 6.29 8.08 10.60
C ILE A 138 7.76 7.69 10.72
N ASN A 139 8.12 7.19 11.90
CA ASN A 139 9.44 6.64 12.15
C ASN A 139 9.76 5.52 11.13
N LYS A 140 11.00 5.45 10.64
CA LYS A 140 11.41 4.51 9.59
C LYS A 140 11.15 3.03 9.96
N ASP A 141 11.39 2.64 11.21
CA ASP A 141 11.15 1.28 11.70
C ASP A 141 9.64 0.97 11.77
N VAL A 142 8.84 1.92 12.24
CA VAL A 142 7.38 1.81 12.27
C VAL A 142 6.83 1.70 10.85
N LEU A 143 7.28 2.56 9.93
CA LEU A 143 6.88 2.53 8.53
C LEU A 143 7.26 1.20 7.85
N TYR A 144 8.46 0.68 8.12
CA TYR A 144 8.89 -0.62 7.60
C TYR A 144 7.93 -1.75 8.02
N LYS A 145 7.54 -1.77 9.29
CA LYS A 145 6.57 -2.74 9.84
C LYS A 145 5.19 -2.56 9.22
N MET A 146 4.68 -1.34 9.12
CA MET A 146 3.42 -1.06 8.43
C MET A 146 3.44 -1.53 6.98
N ASN A 147 4.54 -1.32 6.25
CA ASN A 147 4.67 -1.76 4.87
C ASN A 147 4.56 -3.29 4.74
N ILE A 148 5.04 -4.05 5.73
CA ILE A 148 4.86 -5.51 5.77
C ILE A 148 3.37 -5.86 5.89
N LEU A 149 2.67 -5.29 6.88
CA LEU A 149 1.22 -5.52 7.07
C LEU A 149 0.40 -5.07 5.85
N TYR A 150 0.70 -3.90 5.29
CA TYR A 150 0.01 -3.40 4.11
C TYR A 150 0.14 -4.34 2.92
N ARG A 151 1.35 -4.90 2.68
CA ARG A 151 1.56 -5.85 1.58
C ARG A 151 0.90 -7.20 1.83
N LEU A 152 0.76 -7.62 3.08
CA LEU A 152 -0.07 -8.76 3.45
C LEU A 152 -1.53 -8.51 3.07
N TYR A 153 -2.10 -7.38 3.52
CA TYR A 153 -3.49 -7.02 3.20
C TYR A 153 -3.71 -6.77 1.69
N LEU A 154 -2.72 -6.25 0.97
CA LEU A 154 -2.81 -6.03 -0.47
C LEU A 154 -3.01 -7.35 -1.23
N ASN A 155 -2.28 -8.40 -0.85
CA ASN A 155 -2.46 -9.73 -1.45
C ASN A 155 -3.74 -10.41 -0.96
N TYR A 156 -4.11 -10.21 0.32
CA TYR A 156 -5.40 -10.68 0.85
C TYR A 156 -6.60 -10.12 0.08
N VAL A 157 -6.64 -8.81 -0.20
CA VAL A 157 -7.73 -8.20 -0.98
C VAL A 157 -7.81 -8.81 -2.38
N LYS A 158 -6.66 -9.09 -3.03
CA LYS A 158 -6.62 -9.75 -4.34
C LYS A 158 -7.14 -11.18 -4.27
N LEU A 159 -6.72 -11.96 -3.27
CA LEU A 159 -7.22 -13.33 -3.07
C LEU A 159 -8.73 -13.34 -2.79
N LYS A 160 -9.22 -12.42 -1.96
CA LYS A 160 -10.64 -12.27 -1.61
C LYS A 160 -11.51 -11.90 -2.82
N ALA A 161 -10.94 -11.20 -3.81
CA ALA A 161 -11.64 -10.76 -5.01
C ALA A 161 -11.80 -11.86 -6.09
N ILE A 162 -11.18 -13.03 -5.92
CA ILE A 162 -11.28 -14.16 -6.86
C ILE A 162 -12.72 -14.66 -6.91
N ASP A 163 -13.29 -14.73 -8.13
CA ASP A 163 -14.72 -15.01 -8.33
C ASP A 163 -15.03 -16.50 -8.63
N TYR A 164 -14.00 -17.31 -8.81
CA TYR A 164 -14.07 -18.75 -9.11
C TYR A 164 -14.80 -19.10 -10.43
N LYS A 165 -14.95 -18.17 -11.37
CA LYS A 165 -15.58 -18.42 -12.68
C LYS A 165 -14.64 -18.95 -13.77
N ASN A 166 -13.41 -18.43 -13.82
CA ASN A 166 -12.37 -18.91 -14.75
C ASN A 166 -11.34 -19.74 -13.97
N GLU A 167 -11.46 -21.06 -14.04
CA GLU A 167 -10.69 -21.99 -13.24
C GLU A 167 -9.17 -21.81 -13.39
N GLU A 168 -8.65 -21.77 -14.62
CA GLU A 168 -7.22 -21.63 -14.89
C GLU A 168 -6.66 -20.30 -14.35
N GLU A 169 -7.36 -19.20 -14.64
CA GLU A 169 -6.97 -17.88 -14.15
C GLU A 169 -6.98 -17.82 -12.62
N ASN A 170 -8.02 -18.36 -12.00
CA ASN A 170 -8.20 -18.31 -10.56
C ASN A 170 -7.17 -19.17 -9.83
N LYS A 171 -6.83 -20.36 -10.35
CA LYS A 171 -5.71 -21.18 -9.85
C LYS A 171 -4.39 -20.40 -9.88
N ARG A 172 -4.09 -19.73 -11.00
CA ARG A 172 -2.88 -18.90 -11.13
C ARG A 172 -2.87 -17.74 -10.15
N GLN A 173 -4.00 -17.06 -9.97
CA GLN A 173 -4.12 -15.93 -9.03
C GLN A 173 -4.00 -16.37 -7.57
N LEU A 174 -4.62 -17.49 -7.19
CA LEU A 174 -4.48 -18.09 -5.85
C LEU A 174 -3.01 -18.34 -5.54
N LEU A 175 -2.29 -19.02 -6.43
CA LEU A 175 -0.89 -19.34 -6.23
C LEU A 175 -0.02 -18.08 -6.18
N THR A 176 -0.24 -17.16 -7.11
CA THR A 176 0.53 -15.92 -7.20
C THR A 176 0.40 -15.08 -5.93
N HIS A 177 -0.83 -14.86 -5.46
CA HIS A 177 -1.08 -13.96 -4.34
C HIS A 177 -0.84 -14.61 -2.98
N SER A 178 -1.08 -15.92 -2.81
CA SER A 178 -0.72 -16.64 -1.58
C SER A 178 0.80 -16.75 -1.42
N THR A 179 1.55 -17.01 -2.51
CA THR A 179 3.03 -16.98 -2.50
C THR A 179 3.57 -15.61 -2.13
N ALA A 180 2.99 -14.54 -2.71
CA ALA A 180 3.38 -13.17 -2.37
C ALA A 180 3.08 -12.83 -0.90
N CYS A 181 1.96 -13.32 -0.35
CA CYS A 181 1.66 -13.24 1.09
C CYS A 181 2.76 -13.89 1.93
N CYS A 182 3.19 -15.11 1.59
CA CYS A 182 4.23 -15.82 2.34
C CYS A 182 5.53 -15.03 2.48
N THR A 183 5.97 -14.36 1.42
CA THR A 183 7.19 -13.54 1.46
C THR A 183 7.14 -12.45 2.55
N HIS A 184 5.97 -11.85 2.75
CA HIS A 184 5.77 -10.83 3.78
C HIS A 184 5.46 -11.43 5.14
N TYR A 185 4.74 -12.56 5.17
CA TYR A 185 4.37 -13.23 6.41
C TYR A 185 5.58 -13.77 7.15
N ILE A 186 6.56 -14.35 6.45
CA ILE A 186 7.82 -14.83 7.03
C ILE A 186 8.53 -13.67 7.76
N LYS A 187 8.58 -12.48 7.16
CA LYS A 187 9.19 -11.31 7.80
C LYS A 187 8.41 -10.89 9.04
N ALA A 188 7.08 -10.89 8.95
CA ALA A 188 6.20 -10.53 10.06
C ALA A 188 6.32 -11.53 11.23
N SER A 189 6.43 -12.83 10.94
CA SER A 189 6.54 -13.88 11.97
C SER A 189 7.86 -13.79 12.74
N TYR A 190 8.97 -13.42 12.09
CA TYR A 190 10.23 -13.14 12.80
C TYR A 190 10.11 -11.92 13.75
N ILE A 191 9.37 -10.88 13.36
CA ILE A 191 9.16 -9.69 14.20
C ILE A 191 8.28 -10.02 15.42
N CYS A 192 7.38 -10.99 15.28
CA CYS A 192 6.41 -11.40 16.30
C CYS A 192 6.70 -12.77 16.92
N ASN A 193 7.97 -13.21 16.88
CA ASN A 193 8.38 -14.39 17.63
C ASN A 193 8.39 -14.11 19.15
N ASP A 194 8.47 -15.15 19.97
CA ASP A 194 8.38 -15.04 21.42
C ASP A 194 9.37 -14.03 22.01
N ASP A 195 10.58 -13.94 21.46
CA ASP A 195 11.64 -13.01 21.92
C ASP A 195 11.39 -11.52 21.56
N ASN A 196 10.51 -11.24 20.61
CA ASN A 196 10.31 -9.89 20.06
C ASN A 196 8.85 -9.41 20.09
N LYS A 197 7.90 -10.27 20.43
CA LYS A 197 6.47 -9.93 20.50
C LYS A 197 6.22 -8.75 21.45
N ASP A 198 6.79 -8.78 22.65
CA ASP A 198 6.62 -7.73 23.67
C ASP A 198 7.26 -6.38 23.27
N LYS A 199 8.20 -6.39 22.32
CA LYS A 199 8.81 -5.16 21.77
C LYS A 199 7.96 -4.55 20.64
N ASN A 200 7.03 -5.32 20.09
CA ASN A 200 6.20 -4.95 18.93
C ASN A 200 4.71 -5.25 19.15
N PRO A 201 4.13 -4.93 20.32
CA PRO A 201 2.82 -5.44 20.70
C PRO A 201 1.72 -5.04 19.71
N GLU A 202 1.70 -3.78 19.25
CA GLU A 202 0.65 -3.31 18.32
C GLU A 202 0.79 -3.92 16.92
N PHE A 203 2.02 -4.04 16.43
CA PHE A 203 2.28 -4.70 15.14
C PHE A 203 1.85 -6.17 15.19
N CYS A 204 2.16 -6.86 16.29
CA CYS A 204 1.81 -8.26 16.47
C CYS A 204 0.32 -8.48 16.67
N GLU A 205 -0.37 -7.58 17.38
CA GLU A 205 -1.83 -7.58 17.45
C GLU A 205 -2.46 -7.47 16.05
N LYS A 206 -1.99 -6.53 15.21
CA LYS A 206 -2.50 -6.40 13.84
C LYS A 206 -2.14 -7.59 12.95
N LEU A 207 -0.99 -8.23 13.19
CA LEU A 207 -0.63 -9.46 12.49
C LEU A 207 -1.56 -10.63 12.86
N GLU A 208 -1.94 -10.78 14.13
CA GLU A 208 -2.91 -11.81 14.55
C GLU A 208 -4.28 -11.57 13.93
N ALA A 209 -4.74 -10.32 13.86
CA ALA A 209 -5.97 -9.96 13.16
C ALA A 209 -5.91 -10.32 11.66
N PHE A 210 -4.76 -10.14 11.02
CA PHE A 210 -4.53 -10.57 9.65
C PHE A 210 -4.59 -12.11 9.52
N LYS A 211 -3.91 -12.86 10.40
CA LYS A 211 -3.92 -14.33 10.37
C LYS A 211 -5.34 -14.88 10.43
N SER A 212 -6.14 -14.41 11.38
CA SER A 212 -7.55 -14.84 11.50
C SER A 212 -8.35 -14.58 10.21
N LYS A 213 -8.16 -13.44 9.56
CA LYS A 213 -8.81 -13.15 8.26
C LYS A 213 -8.32 -14.07 7.15
N TYR A 214 -7.04 -14.43 7.15
CA TYR A 214 -6.45 -15.32 6.15
C TYR A 214 -6.91 -16.77 6.37
N ASP A 215 -7.03 -17.24 7.61
CA ASP A 215 -7.57 -18.55 7.94
C ASP A 215 -9.06 -18.66 7.53
N ASP A 216 -9.83 -17.58 7.71
CA ASP A 216 -11.20 -17.49 7.21
C ASP A 216 -11.28 -17.56 5.67
N LEU A 217 -10.29 -17.01 4.98
CA LEU A 217 -10.16 -17.07 3.53
C LEU A 217 -9.76 -18.48 3.09
N GLU A 218 -8.82 -19.12 3.78
CA GLU A 218 -8.41 -20.51 3.56
C GLU A 218 -9.63 -21.44 3.60
N ARG A 219 -10.47 -21.35 4.64
CA ARG A 219 -11.69 -22.15 4.75
C ARG A 219 -12.62 -21.96 3.54
N LYS A 220 -12.75 -20.73 3.03
CA LYS A 220 -13.57 -20.44 1.84
C LYS A 220 -12.98 -21.00 0.56
N VAL A 221 -11.66 -21.10 0.45
CA VAL A 221 -10.97 -21.75 -0.68
C VAL A 221 -11.16 -23.26 -0.58
N ASP A 222 -11.01 -23.83 0.62
CA ASP A 222 -11.22 -25.26 0.87
C ASP A 222 -12.66 -25.69 0.52
N ASP A 223 -13.67 -24.85 0.81
CA ASP A 223 -15.07 -25.05 0.42
C ASP A 223 -15.29 -25.12 -1.11
N LYS A 224 -14.31 -24.68 -1.92
CA LYS A 224 -14.33 -24.81 -3.39
C LYS A 224 -13.78 -26.15 -3.88
N GLY A 225 -13.20 -26.96 -2.99
CA GLY A 225 -12.63 -28.26 -3.29
C GLY A 225 -11.16 -28.22 -3.70
N THR A 226 -10.60 -29.42 -3.88
CA THR A 226 -9.17 -29.66 -4.15
C THR A 226 -8.66 -28.96 -5.40
N ASP A 227 -9.55 -28.73 -6.38
CA ASP A 227 -9.22 -28.01 -7.61
C ASP A 227 -8.71 -26.59 -7.32
N PHE A 228 -9.06 -25.97 -6.20
CA PHE A 228 -8.58 -24.64 -5.83
C PHE A 228 -7.66 -24.64 -4.62
N SER A 229 -7.91 -25.46 -3.59
CA SER A 229 -7.11 -25.47 -2.36
C SER A 229 -5.64 -25.82 -2.61
N ASP A 230 -5.35 -26.69 -3.58
CA ASP A 230 -3.97 -27.09 -3.91
C ASP A 230 -3.13 -25.93 -4.48
N TYR A 231 -3.78 -24.86 -4.94
CA TYR A 231 -3.14 -23.66 -5.47
C TYR A 231 -3.08 -22.51 -4.45
N PHE A 232 -3.54 -22.73 -3.21
CA PHE A 232 -3.54 -21.73 -2.17
C PHE A 232 -2.55 -22.12 -1.06
N ILE A 233 -1.53 -21.28 -0.84
CA ILE A 233 -0.53 -21.53 0.20
C ILE A 233 -1.05 -21.03 1.56
N LYS A 234 -1.09 -21.92 2.54
CA LYS A 234 -1.49 -21.61 3.92
C LYS A 234 -0.38 -20.84 4.64
N LEU A 235 -0.72 -19.97 5.59
CA LEU A 235 0.32 -19.22 6.33
C LEU A 235 1.28 -20.14 7.09
N SER A 236 0.76 -21.26 7.62
CA SER A 236 1.55 -22.30 8.29
C SER A 236 2.58 -22.98 7.38
N GLU A 237 2.38 -22.90 6.06
CA GLU A 237 3.23 -23.56 5.05
C GLU A 237 4.27 -22.62 4.44
N CYS A 238 4.19 -21.31 4.70
CA CYS A 238 5.10 -20.32 4.13
C CYS A 238 6.59 -20.57 4.45
N GLY A 239 6.92 -21.35 5.49
CA GLY A 239 8.28 -21.74 5.85
C GLY A 239 8.79 -23.02 5.18
N ASN A 240 7.92 -23.77 4.48
CA ASN A 240 8.29 -25.03 3.83
C ASN A 240 8.94 -24.76 2.47
N ASN A 241 10.26 -24.80 2.44
CA ASN A 241 11.13 -24.61 1.27
C ASN A 241 10.77 -25.53 0.08
N LYS A 242 10.14 -26.69 0.32
CA LYS A 242 9.65 -27.58 -0.74
C LYS A 242 8.54 -26.97 -1.59
N ILE A 243 7.66 -26.14 -1.02
CA ILE A 243 6.55 -25.49 -1.73
C ILE A 243 7.07 -24.31 -2.57
N ILE A 244 8.05 -23.58 -2.03
CA ILE A 244 8.69 -22.44 -2.70
C ILE A 244 9.50 -22.90 -3.92
N THR A 245 10.19 -24.04 -3.85
CA THR A 245 11.01 -24.54 -4.97
C THR A 245 10.21 -24.92 -6.21
N THR A 246 9.00 -25.48 -6.06
CA THR A 246 8.17 -25.87 -7.20
C THR A 246 7.52 -24.66 -7.88
N ALA A 247 7.20 -23.61 -7.11
CA ALA A 247 6.66 -22.35 -7.62
C ALA A 247 7.71 -21.46 -8.32
N VAL A 248 8.99 -21.58 -7.94
CA VAL A 248 10.08 -20.75 -8.49
C VAL A 248 10.68 -21.32 -9.79
N THR A 249 10.48 -22.61 -10.09
CA THR A 249 11.02 -23.24 -11.31
C THR A 249 10.25 -22.95 -12.61
N GLY A 250 9.12 -22.26 -12.54
CA GLY A 250 8.34 -21.90 -13.72
C GLY A 250 7.70 -20.53 -13.58
N SER A 251 8.38 -19.51 -14.10
CA SER A 251 7.85 -18.16 -14.40
C SER A 251 7.92 -17.12 -13.28
N ILE A 252 8.73 -16.09 -13.56
CA ILE A 252 8.65 -14.73 -13.03
C ILE A 252 9.01 -14.63 -11.54
N ILE A 253 10.33 -14.55 -11.27
CA ILE A 253 10.84 -13.71 -10.18
C ILE A 253 10.45 -12.27 -10.54
N GLY A 254 9.17 -11.97 -10.31
CA GLY A 254 8.65 -10.62 -10.37
C GLY A 254 9.27 -9.91 -9.19
N LEU A 255 10.32 -9.13 -9.47
CA LEU A 255 10.28 -7.75 -9.04
C LEU A 255 8.83 -7.31 -9.25
N ILE A 256 7.97 -7.38 -8.23
CA ILE A 256 6.71 -6.66 -8.26
C ILE A 256 7.19 -5.22 -8.42
N PRO A 257 7.06 -4.64 -9.62
CA PRO A 257 7.29 -3.23 -9.69
C PRO A 257 6.18 -2.68 -8.79
N LEU A 258 6.51 -1.90 -7.77
CA LEU A 258 5.56 -1.00 -7.13
C LEU A 258 5.05 0.08 -8.14
N PHE A 259 4.98 -0.24 -9.42
CA PHE A 259 4.92 0.67 -10.54
C PHE A 259 3.77 0.23 -11.46
N GLY A 260 2.65 0.93 -11.34
CA GLY A 260 1.70 1.09 -12.43
C GLY A 260 2.34 1.96 -13.52
N VAL A 261 3.28 1.40 -14.28
CA VAL A 261 3.69 1.98 -15.57
C VAL A 261 3.11 1.09 -16.65
N LEU A 262 1.89 1.41 -17.07
CA LEU A 262 1.38 0.99 -18.37
C LEU A 262 2.23 1.72 -19.42
N TYR A 263 3.33 1.12 -19.85
CA TYR A 263 3.94 1.51 -21.12
C TYR A 263 2.99 1.04 -22.22
N LYS A 264 2.36 2.02 -22.87
CA LYS A 264 1.62 1.84 -24.12
C LYS A 264 2.56 1.14 -25.11
N VAL A 265 2.30 -0.11 -25.43
CA VAL A 265 3.00 -0.83 -26.50
C VAL A 265 2.62 -0.14 -27.80
N ASN A 266 3.49 0.71 -28.33
CA ASN A 266 3.38 1.13 -29.72
C ASN A 266 3.69 -0.10 -30.59
N GLU A 267 2.82 -0.37 -31.54
CA GLU A 267 2.87 -1.47 -32.50
C GLU A 267 4.29 -1.72 -33.03
N LEU A 268 4.80 -2.93 -32.79
CA LEU A 268 6.00 -3.43 -33.46
C LEU A 268 5.63 -3.67 -34.94
N ASN A 269 5.86 -2.66 -35.77
CA ASN A 269 5.91 -2.81 -37.23
C ASN A 269 7.15 -3.64 -37.60
N ILE A 270 7.01 -4.96 -37.56
CA ILE A 270 7.96 -5.87 -38.20
C ILE A 270 7.63 -5.87 -39.69
N LYS A 271 8.42 -5.15 -40.48
CA LYS A 271 8.46 -5.37 -41.93
C LYS A 271 9.18 -6.70 -42.17
N LEU A 272 8.45 -7.66 -42.76
CA LEU A 272 8.98 -8.87 -43.37
C LEU A 272 9.94 -8.54 -44.53
#